data_AF-W5TDA3-F1
#
_entry.id   AF-W5TDA3-F1
#
_cell.length_a   1.000
_cell.length_b   1.000
_cell.length_c   1.000
_cell.angle_alpha   90.00
_cell.angle_beta   90.00
_cell.angle_gamma   90.00
#
_symmetry.space_group_name_H-M   'P 1'
#
loop_
_entity.id
_entity.type
_entity.pdbx_description
1 polymer ?
#
loop_
_entity_poly.entity_id
_entity_poly.type
_entity_poly.pdbx_seq_one_letter_code
_entity_poly.pdbx_strand_id
1 'polypeptide(L)'
;MNVPAVVVFSGLLPLVVEDVVDEGRKVVVWARTPDDPAACPGCGAESARVHSYHWRTVADVPLDERPVTVSVQVRRLFCPTAGCRNTFREQVAGVLERYQRRTARLTDQVQSVVRELAGRAGARLLEELSVRLSRHTAVRVLLGISLLQRPIPEVVSVDDFAPASKAPACWPYPPGNQTPDAMVPYPSDPASRRFKLH
;
A
#
# COMPACT_ATOMS: atom_id res chain seq x y z
N MET A 1 -23.24 9.48 25.78
CA MET A 1 -23.29 8.02 25.62
C MET A 1 -21.86 7.54 25.42
N ASN A 2 -21.36 6.66 26.29
CA ASN A 2 -20.02 6.10 26.14
C ASN A 2 -20.10 4.94 25.14
N VAL A 3 -19.65 5.14 23.91
CA VAL A 3 -19.61 4.07 22.90
C VAL A 3 -18.43 3.17 23.25
N PRO A 4 -18.62 1.86 23.46
CA PRO A 4 -17.51 0.98 23.82
C PRO A 4 -16.51 0.93 22.67
N ALA A 5 -15.21 0.93 22.99
CA ALA A 5 -14.12 0.94 22.01
C ALA A 5 -14.26 -0.16 20.95
N VAL A 6 -14.80 -1.33 21.34
CA VAL A 6 -15.06 -2.46 20.43
C VAL A 6 -16.00 -2.10 19.26
N VAL A 7 -16.92 -1.16 19.45
CA VAL A 7 -17.84 -0.70 18.39
C VAL A 7 -17.09 0.19 17.39
N VAL A 8 -16.25 1.09 17.87
CA VAL A 8 -15.43 1.99 17.03
C VAL A 8 -14.35 1.22 16.27
N PHE A 9 -13.77 0.21 16.91
CA PHE A 9 -12.64 -0.57 16.40
C PHE A 9 -13.03 -2.00 15.97
N SER A 10 -14.28 -2.23 15.60
CA SER A 10 -14.78 -3.53 15.13
C SER A 10 -14.00 -4.12 13.94
N GLY A 11 -13.44 -3.26 13.08
CA GLY A 11 -12.54 -3.65 11.99
C GLY A 11 -11.17 -4.18 12.43
N LEU A 12 -10.87 -4.19 13.73
CA LEU A 12 -9.66 -4.79 14.30
C LEU A 12 -9.87 -6.22 14.80
N LEU A 13 -11.11 -6.73 14.79
CA LEU A 13 -11.37 -8.12 15.15
C LEU A 13 -10.52 -9.07 14.27
N PRO A 14 -9.99 -10.16 14.84
CA PRO A 14 -10.19 -10.68 16.20
C PRO A 14 -9.27 -10.10 17.29
N LEU A 15 -8.56 -8.97 17.08
CA LEU A 15 -7.69 -8.42 18.13
C LEU A 15 -8.46 -8.07 19.41
N VAL A 16 -7.83 -8.33 20.55
CA VAL A 16 -8.33 -7.90 21.86
C VAL A 16 -7.81 -6.49 22.11
N VAL A 17 -8.71 -5.50 22.06
CA VAL A 17 -8.38 -4.10 22.39
C VAL A 17 -8.27 -3.98 23.91
N GLU A 18 -7.10 -3.59 24.39
CA GLU A 18 -6.80 -3.44 25.82
C GLU A 18 -7.00 -2.00 26.28
N ASP A 19 -6.57 -1.03 25.47
CA ASP A 19 -6.66 0.38 25.81
C ASP A 19 -6.72 1.27 24.55
N VAL A 20 -7.24 2.48 24.72
CA VAL A 20 -7.29 3.51 23.68
C VAL A 20 -6.79 4.81 24.30
N VAL A 21 -5.61 5.23 23.88
CA VAL A 21 -4.95 6.43 24.40
C VAL A 21 -5.07 7.56 23.39
N ASP A 22 -5.58 8.69 23.85
CA ASP A 22 -5.56 9.94 23.10
C ASP A 22 -4.26 10.69 23.36
N GLU A 23 -3.39 10.80 22.36
CA GLU A 23 -2.15 11.60 22.43
C GLU A 23 -2.35 13.02 21.84
N GLY A 24 -3.59 13.47 21.68
CA GLY A 24 -3.99 14.76 21.12
C GLY A 24 -3.88 14.81 19.59
N ARG A 25 -2.69 14.52 19.04
CA ARG A 25 -2.44 14.56 17.57
C ARG A 25 -2.69 13.24 16.85
N LYS A 26 -2.88 12.15 17.60
CA LYS A 26 -3.17 10.80 17.10
C LYS A 26 -3.87 10.01 18.20
N VAL A 27 -4.58 8.97 17.80
CA VAL A 27 -5.15 7.98 18.71
C VAL A 27 -4.31 6.72 18.62
N VAL A 28 -3.91 6.16 19.77
CA VAL A 28 -3.18 4.90 19.86
C VAL A 28 -4.07 3.84 20.48
N VAL A 29 -4.33 2.79 19.70
CA VAL A 29 -5.06 1.61 20.16
C VAL A 29 -4.04 0.57 20.58
N TRP A 30 -4.04 0.21 21.86
CA TRP A 30 -3.28 -0.91 22.39
C TRP A 30 -4.12 -2.17 22.29
N ALA A 31 -3.55 -3.18 21.66
CA ALA A 31 -4.22 -4.45 21.49
C ALA A 31 -3.24 -5.61 21.61
N ARG A 32 -3.77 -6.81 21.73
CA ARG A 32 -3.02 -8.05 21.61
C ARG A 32 -3.73 -9.04 20.71
N THR A 33 -2.98 -10.02 20.24
CA THR A 33 -3.58 -11.21 19.61
C THR A 33 -4.40 -12.00 20.65
N PRO A 34 -5.48 -12.69 20.23
CA PRO A 34 -6.19 -13.65 21.08
C PRO A 34 -5.25 -14.71 21.66
N ASP A 35 -5.70 -15.41 22.71
CA ASP A 35 -4.90 -16.47 23.31
C ASP A 35 -5.04 -17.84 22.61
N ASP A 36 -5.89 -17.92 21.58
CA ASP A 36 -6.17 -19.13 20.81
C ASP A 36 -4.93 -19.72 20.12
N PRO A 37 -4.87 -21.03 19.85
CA PRO A 37 -3.79 -21.59 19.03
C PRO A 37 -3.73 -20.92 17.66
N ALA A 38 -2.51 -20.70 17.16
CA ALA A 38 -2.32 -20.21 15.79
C ALA A 38 -1.62 -21.24 14.91
N ALA A 39 -2.02 -21.32 13.65
CA ALA A 39 -1.44 -22.22 12.68
C ALA A 39 -0.05 -21.74 12.22
N CYS A 40 0.91 -22.65 12.17
CA CYS A 40 2.22 -22.37 11.59
C CYS A 40 2.07 -22.09 10.08
N PRO A 41 2.53 -20.94 9.55
CA PRO A 41 2.42 -20.63 8.12
C PRO A 41 3.37 -21.47 7.24
N GLY A 42 4.12 -22.40 7.82
CA GLY A 42 4.96 -23.36 7.10
C GLY A 42 4.30 -24.72 6.92
N CYS A 43 3.82 -25.33 8.01
CA CYS A 43 3.29 -26.69 8.03
C CYS A 43 1.80 -26.78 8.40
N GLY A 44 1.14 -25.66 8.74
CA GLY A 44 -0.25 -25.62 9.17
C GLY A 44 -0.50 -26.07 10.63
N ALA A 45 0.47 -26.70 11.29
CA ALA A 45 0.30 -27.19 12.66
C ALA A 45 -0.02 -26.06 13.65
N GLU A 46 -1.06 -26.25 14.44
CA GLU A 46 -1.47 -25.31 15.49
C GLU A 46 -0.53 -25.35 16.69
N SER A 47 -0.32 -24.20 17.32
CA SER A 47 0.47 -24.09 18.54
C SER A 47 -0.04 -22.95 19.41
N ALA A 48 -0.08 -23.19 20.71
CA ALA A 48 -0.26 -22.16 21.74
C ALA A 48 1.03 -21.93 22.56
N ARG A 49 2.13 -22.63 22.24
CA ARG A 49 3.39 -22.55 22.99
C ARG A 49 4.13 -21.26 22.65
N VAL A 50 4.07 -20.27 23.54
CA VAL A 50 4.74 -18.98 23.37
C VAL A 50 6.25 -19.10 23.61
N HIS A 51 7.02 -18.59 22.65
CA HIS A 51 8.46 -18.35 22.78
C HIS A 51 8.74 -16.93 23.32
N SER A 52 8.08 -15.92 22.75
CA SER A 52 8.26 -14.52 23.14
C SER A 52 7.13 -13.64 22.63
N TYR A 53 7.01 -12.43 23.16
CA TYR A 53 6.10 -11.40 22.67
C TYR A 53 6.84 -10.34 21.88
N HIS A 54 6.18 -9.72 20.90
CA HIS A 54 6.72 -8.60 20.13
C HIS A 54 5.64 -7.57 19.83
N TRP A 55 6.00 -6.30 19.92
CA TRP A 55 5.13 -5.21 19.47
C TRP A 55 5.21 -5.01 17.96
N ARG A 56 4.06 -4.83 17.33
CA ARG A 56 3.93 -4.36 15.94
C ARG A 56 2.99 -3.17 15.88
N THR A 57 3.31 -2.25 15.00
CA THR A 57 2.52 -1.03 14.83
C THR A 57 2.00 -0.98 13.40
N VAL A 58 0.69 -0.83 13.26
CA VAL A 58 0.02 -0.64 11.96
C VAL A 58 -0.82 0.63 11.99
N ALA A 59 -0.86 1.35 10.88
CA ALA A 59 -1.78 2.48 10.72
C ALA A 59 -3.19 1.96 10.44
N ASP A 60 -4.18 2.70 10.89
CA ASP A 60 -5.58 2.35 10.75
C ASP A 60 -6.42 3.56 10.33
N VAL A 61 -7.69 3.34 10.03
CA VAL A 61 -8.62 4.38 9.57
C VAL A 61 -8.64 5.53 10.58
N PRO A 62 -8.39 6.77 10.14
CA PRO A 62 -8.41 7.94 11.02
C PRO A 62 -9.74 8.10 11.74
N LEU A 63 -9.66 8.60 12.97
CA LEU A 63 -10.80 8.84 13.84
C LEU A 63 -10.77 10.32 14.23
N ASP A 64 -11.87 11.03 14.00
CA ASP A 64 -12.00 12.43 14.41
C ASP A 64 -10.83 13.30 13.89
N GLU A 65 -10.59 13.19 12.57
CA GLU A 65 -9.50 13.87 11.84
C GLU A 65 -8.09 13.55 12.36
N ARG A 66 -7.94 12.55 13.23
CA ARG A 66 -6.66 12.16 13.81
C ARG A 66 -6.20 10.81 13.28
N PRO A 67 -4.91 10.67 12.92
CA PRO A 67 -4.35 9.38 12.56
C PRO A 67 -4.55 8.38 13.69
N VAL A 68 -5.02 7.18 13.35
CA VAL A 68 -5.10 6.06 14.30
C VAL A 68 -3.93 5.12 14.05
N THR A 69 -3.28 4.73 15.14
CA THR A 69 -2.21 3.74 15.13
C THR A 69 -2.58 2.60 16.07
N VAL A 70 -2.47 1.37 15.59
CA VAL A 70 -2.73 0.17 16.39
C VAL A 70 -1.40 -0.46 16.76
N SER A 71 -1.07 -0.42 18.05
CA SER A 71 0.09 -1.08 18.65
C SER A 71 -0.36 -2.43 19.19
N VAL A 72 0.07 -3.49 18.52
CA VAL A 72 -0.36 -4.86 18.83
C VAL A 72 0.77 -5.68 19.42
N GLN A 73 0.51 -6.28 20.58
CA GLN A 73 1.36 -7.32 21.13
C GLN A 73 1.05 -8.64 20.41
N VAL A 74 2.03 -9.14 19.66
CA VAL A 74 1.91 -10.36 18.86
C VAL A 74 2.77 -11.44 19.47
N ARG A 75 2.23 -12.65 19.56
CA ARG A 75 2.95 -13.82 20.05
C ARG A 75 3.88 -14.38 18.97
N ARG A 76 5.10 -14.73 19.37
CA ARG A 76 5.97 -15.65 18.65
C ARG A 76 5.80 -17.02 19.30
N LEU A 77 5.39 -18.00 18.51
CA LEU A 77 5.04 -19.35 18.94
C LEU A 77 6.09 -20.36 18.47
N PHE A 78 6.25 -21.46 19.19
CA PHE A 78 7.03 -22.63 18.76
C PHE A 78 6.23 -23.48 17.77
N CYS A 79 6.87 -23.95 16.69
CA CYS A 79 6.26 -24.97 15.84
C CYS A 79 6.46 -26.35 16.46
N PRO A 80 5.42 -27.20 16.57
CA PRO A 80 5.58 -28.56 17.09
C PRO A 80 6.14 -29.54 16.03
N THR A 81 6.13 -29.17 14.75
CA THR A 81 6.50 -30.08 13.66
C THR A 81 8.02 -30.16 13.49
N ALA A 82 8.57 -31.35 13.70
CA ALA A 82 9.98 -31.64 13.43
C ALA A 82 10.30 -31.43 11.94
N GLY A 83 11.45 -30.81 11.65
CA GLY A 83 11.84 -30.46 10.27
C GLY A 83 11.16 -29.21 9.69
N CYS A 84 10.26 -28.57 10.44
CA CYS A 84 9.74 -27.25 10.10
C CYS A 84 10.62 -26.12 10.71
N ARG A 85 10.11 -24.88 10.71
CA ARG A 85 10.73 -23.74 11.40
C ARG A 85 10.61 -23.90 12.92
N ASN A 86 11.61 -23.47 13.70
CA ASN A 86 11.55 -23.56 15.17
C ASN A 86 10.47 -22.65 15.80
N THR A 87 10.32 -21.44 15.27
CA THR A 87 9.31 -20.48 15.73
C THR A 87 8.63 -19.77 14.58
N PHE A 88 7.42 -19.28 14.82
CA PHE A 88 6.69 -18.42 13.90
C PHE A 88 6.00 -17.29 14.65
N ARG A 89 5.72 -16.19 13.95
CA ARG A 89 4.89 -15.12 14.49
C ARG A 89 3.45 -15.43 14.13
N GLU A 90 2.57 -15.28 15.09
CA GLU A 90 1.14 -15.29 14.86
C GLU A 90 0.77 -14.21 13.84
N GLN A 91 -0.16 -14.56 12.95
CA GLN A 91 -0.70 -13.69 11.92
C GLN A 91 -2.19 -13.60 12.12
N VAL A 92 -2.72 -12.39 12.12
CA VAL A 92 -4.16 -12.14 12.18
C VAL A 92 -4.58 -11.68 10.80
N ALA A 93 -5.33 -12.52 10.09
CA ALA A 93 -5.75 -12.23 8.73
C ALA A 93 -6.47 -10.87 8.65
N GLY A 94 -6.16 -10.08 7.62
CA GLY A 94 -6.74 -8.74 7.42
C GLY A 94 -6.23 -7.64 8.36
N VAL A 95 -5.60 -7.96 9.49
CA VAL A 95 -5.14 -6.96 10.48
C VAL A 95 -3.62 -6.93 10.64
N LEU A 96 -2.97 -8.10 10.72
CA LEU A 96 -1.53 -8.25 11.00
C LEU A 96 -0.88 -9.34 10.15
N GLU A 97 -0.89 -9.14 8.84
CA GLU A 97 -0.11 -9.97 7.94
C GLU A 97 1.39 -9.60 7.94
N ARG A 98 2.19 -10.51 7.37
CA ARG A 98 3.62 -10.26 7.21
C ARG A 98 3.83 -8.99 6.38
N TYR A 99 4.69 -8.10 6.88
CA TYR A 99 4.99 -6.79 6.27
C TYR A 99 3.83 -5.80 6.14
N GLN A 100 2.62 -6.15 6.59
CA GLN A 100 1.51 -5.22 6.64
C GLN A 100 1.86 -4.03 7.55
N ARG A 101 1.66 -2.83 7.02
CA ARG A 101 1.89 -1.55 7.75
C ARG A 101 0.59 -0.77 7.96
N ARG A 102 -0.50 -1.21 7.34
CA ARG A 102 -1.83 -0.59 7.34
C ARG A 102 -2.86 -1.70 7.46
N THR A 103 -3.91 -1.51 8.25
CA THR A 103 -5.04 -2.46 8.30
C THR A 103 -5.65 -2.68 6.90
N ALA A 104 -6.32 -3.82 6.68
CA ALA A 104 -6.97 -4.08 5.39
C ALA A 104 -7.98 -2.97 5.06
N ARG A 105 -8.83 -2.58 6.02
CA ARG A 105 -9.80 -1.49 5.84
C ARG A 105 -9.18 -0.17 5.41
N LEU A 106 -8.05 0.23 6.00
CA LEU A 106 -7.32 1.43 5.56
C LEU A 106 -6.73 1.24 4.16
N THR A 107 -6.25 0.04 3.85
CA THR A 107 -5.72 -0.28 2.53
C THR A 107 -6.80 -0.17 1.45
N ASP A 108 -8.02 -0.62 1.72
CA ASP A 108 -9.16 -0.57 0.80
C ASP A 108 -9.63 0.87 0.55
N GLN A 109 -9.67 1.71 1.58
CA GLN A 109 -9.97 3.14 1.42
C GLN A 109 -8.91 3.83 0.56
N VAL A 110 -7.62 3.56 0.82
CA VAL A 110 -6.52 4.09 0.02
C VAL A 110 -6.65 3.63 -1.43
N GLN A 111 -6.93 2.34 -1.67
CA GLN A 111 -7.14 1.81 -3.02
C GLN A 111 -8.27 2.56 -3.74
N SER A 112 -9.39 2.78 -3.06
CA SER A 112 -10.54 3.51 -3.63
C SER A 112 -10.15 4.92 -4.05
N VAL A 113 -9.43 5.65 -3.18
CA VAL A 113 -8.97 7.01 -3.50
C VAL A 113 -7.97 7.02 -4.66
N VAL A 114 -6.99 6.13 -4.68
CA VAL A 114 -5.95 6.16 -5.73
C VAL A 114 -6.44 5.65 -7.09
N ARG A 115 -7.52 4.85 -7.12
CA ARG A 115 -8.22 4.47 -8.37
C ARG A 115 -8.81 5.70 -9.06
N GLU A 116 -9.47 6.55 -8.29
CA GLU A 116 -10.10 7.77 -8.82
C GLU A 116 -9.08 8.89 -9.04
N LEU A 117 -8.10 9.02 -8.14
CA LEU A 117 -7.12 10.10 -8.14
C LEU A 117 -5.69 9.57 -8.23
N ALA A 118 -5.10 9.66 -9.43
CA ALA A 118 -3.75 9.19 -9.64
C ALA A 118 -2.68 10.09 -8.99
N GLY A 119 -1.66 9.46 -8.42
CA GLY A 119 -0.40 10.10 -8.04
C GLY A 119 -0.53 11.15 -6.92
N ARG A 120 -0.32 12.44 -7.25
CA ARG A 120 -0.26 13.52 -6.26
C ARG A 120 -1.64 13.96 -5.76
N ALA A 121 -2.66 13.88 -6.62
CA ALA A 121 -4.02 14.26 -6.24
C ALA A 121 -4.53 13.32 -5.13
N GLY A 122 -4.38 12.00 -5.31
CA GLY A 122 -4.74 11.02 -4.29
C GLY A 122 -3.93 11.19 -2.99
N ALA A 123 -2.62 11.46 -3.09
CA ALA A 123 -1.80 11.70 -1.90
C ALA A 123 -2.25 12.91 -1.08
N ARG A 124 -2.63 14.02 -1.74
CA ARG A 124 -3.15 15.22 -1.06
C ARG A 124 -4.51 14.97 -0.42
N LEU A 125 -5.44 14.34 -1.14
CA LEU A 125 -6.74 14.01 -0.56
C LEU A 125 -6.60 13.10 0.66
N LEU A 126 -5.72 12.10 0.60
CA LEU A 126 -5.46 11.22 1.73
C LEU A 126 -4.84 11.97 2.92
N GLU A 127 -4.00 12.96 2.67
CA GLU A 127 -3.44 13.81 3.72
C GLU A 127 -4.52 14.64 4.44
N GLU A 128 -5.48 15.21 3.71
CA GLU A 128 -6.67 15.90 4.28
C GLU A 128 -7.53 14.93 5.12
N LEU A 129 -7.55 13.65 4.75
CA LEU A 129 -8.22 12.60 5.51
C LEU A 129 -7.36 12.02 6.64
N SER A 130 -6.24 12.65 7.01
CA SER A 130 -5.29 12.19 8.04
C SER A 130 -4.61 10.85 7.75
N VAL A 131 -4.53 10.46 6.47
CA VAL A 131 -3.81 9.29 5.96
C VAL A 131 -2.54 9.73 5.22
N ARG A 132 -1.38 9.65 5.89
CA ARG A 132 -0.11 10.05 5.29
C ARG A 132 0.45 8.99 4.35
N LEU A 133 0.49 9.28 3.05
CA LEU A 133 1.15 8.47 2.03
C LEU A 133 1.97 9.32 1.07
N SER A 134 3.16 8.84 0.69
CA SER A 134 3.91 9.46 -0.39
C SER A 134 3.28 9.16 -1.75
N ARG A 135 3.46 10.04 -2.73
CA ARG A 135 3.09 9.80 -4.15
C ARG A 135 3.55 8.41 -4.63
N HIS A 136 4.79 8.02 -4.33
CA HIS A 136 5.32 6.72 -4.75
C HIS A 136 4.58 5.54 -4.09
N THR A 137 4.07 5.74 -2.88
CA THR A 137 3.26 4.72 -2.20
C THR A 137 1.86 4.67 -2.82
N ALA A 138 1.25 5.83 -3.11
CA ALA A 138 -0.04 5.88 -3.81
C ALA A 138 0.02 5.18 -5.18
N VAL A 139 1.06 5.45 -5.98
CA VAL A 139 1.29 4.76 -7.27
C VAL A 139 1.50 3.26 -7.07
N ARG A 140 2.30 2.83 -6.08
CA ARG A 140 2.48 1.40 -5.79
C ARG A 140 1.18 0.71 -5.38
N VAL A 141 0.32 1.38 -4.62
CA VAL A 141 -1.01 0.84 -4.28
C VAL A 141 -1.87 0.73 -5.53
N LEU A 142 -1.91 1.77 -6.36
CA LEU A 142 -2.66 1.76 -7.62
C LEU A 142 -2.21 0.63 -8.56
N LEU A 143 -0.90 0.40 -8.69
CA LEU A 143 -0.36 -0.68 -9.54
C LEU A 143 -0.58 -2.08 -8.95
N GLY A 144 -0.79 -2.18 -7.63
CA GLY A 144 -1.06 -3.45 -6.95
C GLY A 144 -2.54 -3.87 -6.98
N ILE A 145 -3.40 -3.04 -7.58
CA ILE A 145 -4.83 -3.31 -7.69
C ILE A 145 -5.06 -4.35 -8.77
N SER A 146 -5.68 -5.48 -8.39
CA SER A 146 -6.10 -6.50 -9.34
C SER A 146 -7.12 -5.92 -10.32
N LEU A 147 -6.83 -6.07 -11.60
CA LEU A 147 -7.77 -5.77 -12.66
C LEU A 147 -8.76 -6.93 -12.79
N LEU A 148 -10.04 -6.62 -12.99
CA LEU A 148 -11.03 -7.64 -13.33
C LEU A 148 -10.58 -8.31 -14.62
N GLN A 149 -10.47 -9.64 -14.62
CA GLN A 149 -10.27 -10.39 -15.85
C GLN A 149 -11.50 -10.19 -16.73
N ARG A 150 -11.32 -9.47 -17.83
CA ARG A 150 -12.33 -9.32 -18.86
C ARG A 150 -12.06 -10.34 -19.96
N PRO A 151 -13.10 -10.93 -20.57
CA PRO A 151 -12.90 -11.76 -21.76
C PRO A 151 -12.18 -10.93 -22.82
N ILE A 152 -11.27 -11.57 -23.57
CA ILE A 152 -10.56 -10.92 -24.67
C ILE A 152 -11.61 -10.55 -25.72
N PRO A 153 -11.72 -9.28 -26.12
CA PRO A 153 -12.67 -8.87 -27.15
C PRO A 153 -12.23 -9.42 -28.52
N GLU A 154 -13.19 -9.71 -29.39
CA GLU A 154 -12.94 -10.18 -30.76
C GLU A 154 -12.21 -9.13 -31.62
N VAL A 155 -12.46 -7.85 -31.34
CA VAL A 155 -11.85 -6.71 -32.03
C VAL A 155 -11.30 -5.73 -30.99
N VAL A 156 -10.05 -5.30 -31.17
CA VAL A 156 -9.38 -4.28 -30.35
C VAL A 156 -9.10 -3.06 -31.21
N SER A 157 -9.65 -1.91 -30.83
CA SER A 157 -9.22 -0.63 -31.39
C SER A 157 -7.99 -0.11 -30.64
N VAL A 158 -7.08 0.54 -31.36
CA VAL A 158 -5.89 1.19 -30.78
C VAL A 158 -6.01 2.68 -31.05
N ASP A 159 -6.02 3.45 -29.98
CA ASP A 159 -6.02 4.91 -30.02
C ASP A 159 -4.67 5.43 -29.52
N ASP A 160 -4.11 6.41 -30.23
CA ASP A 160 -2.92 7.12 -29.78
C ASP A 160 -3.33 8.39 -29.03
N PHE A 161 -2.75 8.58 -27.85
CA PHE A 161 -2.98 9.78 -27.04
C PHE A 161 -1.64 10.49 -26.85
N ALA A 162 -1.59 11.75 -27.27
CA ALA A 162 -0.45 12.62 -26.99
C ALA A 162 -0.64 13.29 -25.62
N PRO A 163 -0.02 12.80 -24.52
CA PRO A 163 0.00 13.57 -23.29
C PRO A 163 0.73 14.86 -23.56
N ALA A 164 0.28 15.95 -22.94
CA ALA A 164 1.03 17.20 -22.93
C ALA A 164 2.38 16.94 -22.24
N SER A 165 3.40 16.61 -23.02
CA SER A 165 4.77 16.66 -22.57
C SER A 165 5.05 18.12 -22.20
N LYS A 166 5.87 18.37 -21.18
CA LYS A 166 6.54 19.67 -21.12
C LYS A 166 7.32 19.76 -22.43
N ALA A 167 6.77 20.45 -23.41
CA ALA A 167 7.38 20.57 -24.71
C ALA A 167 8.81 21.10 -24.50
N PRO A 168 9.88 20.42 -24.96
CA PRO A 168 10.94 21.22 -25.51
C PRO A 168 10.29 22.03 -26.62
N ALA A 169 10.52 23.35 -26.59
CA ALA A 169 9.94 24.33 -27.50
C ALA A 169 9.67 23.71 -28.88
N CYS A 170 8.43 23.83 -29.35
CA CYS A 170 8.03 23.42 -30.69
C CYS A 170 9.14 23.81 -31.67
N TRP A 171 9.82 22.83 -32.26
CA TRP A 171 10.68 23.12 -33.40
C TRP A 171 9.74 23.64 -34.49
N PRO A 172 9.93 24.88 -35.00
CA PRO A 172 9.12 25.35 -36.10
C PRO A 172 9.42 24.44 -37.30
N TYR A 173 8.42 23.68 -37.73
CA TYR A 173 8.39 23.23 -39.12
C TYR A 173 8.47 24.50 -39.98
N PRO A 174 9.48 24.65 -40.85
CA PRO A 174 9.47 25.78 -41.78
C PRO A 174 8.25 25.63 -42.70
N PRO A 175 7.52 26.71 -42.99
CA PRO A 175 6.38 26.65 -43.91
C PRO A 175 6.85 26.17 -45.28
N GLY A 176 6.06 25.29 -45.87
CA GLY A 176 6.36 24.61 -47.12
C GLY A 176 6.75 25.57 -48.23
N ASN A 177 7.95 25.34 -48.75
CA ASN A 177 8.36 25.50 -50.15
C ASN A 177 9.79 24.96 -50.26
N GLN A 178 9.92 23.64 -50.40
CA GLN A 178 11.19 23.01 -50.79
C GLN A 178 10.97 22.14 -52.03
N THR A 179 11.69 22.50 -53.07
CA THR A 179 12.05 21.66 -54.21
C THR A 179 12.78 20.38 -53.74
N PRO A 180 12.79 19.28 -54.53
CA PRO A 180 13.02 17.92 -54.01
C PRO A 180 14.43 17.54 -53.54
N ASP A 181 15.39 18.47 -53.39
CA ASP A 181 16.82 18.12 -53.31
C ASP A 181 17.56 18.56 -52.03
N ALA A 182 16.91 18.51 -50.87
CA ALA A 182 17.61 18.71 -49.60
C ALA A 182 17.35 17.56 -48.61
N MET A 183 18.13 16.49 -48.75
CA MET A 183 18.28 15.46 -47.73
C MET A 183 19.03 16.08 -46.53
N VAL A 184 18.28 16.51 -45.50
CA VAL A 184 18.88 16.96 -44.24
C VAL A 184 19.25 15.71 -43.43
N PRO A 185 20.54 15.49 -43.08
CA PRO A 185 20.95 14.30 -42.35
C PRO A 185 20.47 14.37 -40.90
N TYR A 186 19.99 13.23 -40.40
CA TYR A 186 19.71 12.99 -38.99
C TYR A 186 20.96 13.29 -38.16
N PRO A 187 20.91 14.14 -37.12
CA PRO A 187 22.05 14.29 -36.22
C PRO A 187 22.17 13.03 -35.36
N SER A 188 23.17 12.21 -35.66
CA SER A 188 23.67 11.17 -34.77
C SER A 188 24.41 11.84 -33.60
N ASP A 189 23.80 11.87 -32.41
CA ASP A 189 24.47 12.28 -31.18
C ASP A 189 24.83 11.05 -30.32
N PRO A 190 26.13 10.71 -30.19
CA PRO A 190 26.62 9.64 -29.33
C PRO A 190 27.21 10.20 -28.02
N ALA A 191 26.44 10.85 -27.15
CA ALA A 191 26.95 11.23 -25.82
C ALA A 191 25.87 11.46 -24.74
N SER A 192 25.47 10.40 -24.03
CA SER A 192 25.32 10.43 -22.55
C SER A 192 24.84 9.08 -21.97
N ARG A 193 25.67 8.05 -22.08
CA ARG A 193 25.73 7.02 -21.04
C ARG A 193 26.30 7.69 -19.78
N ARG A 194 25.48 7.93 -18.76
CA ARG A 194 25.93 7.97 -17.37
C ARG A 194 24.95 7.19 -16.49
N PHE A 195 25.30 5.93 -16.29
CA PHE A 195 25.05 5.22 -15.04
C PHE A 195 25.54 6.08 -13.87
N LYS A 196 24.70 6.24 -12.84
CA LYS A 196 25.16 6.51 -11.47
C LYS A 196 24.54 5.46 -10.56
N LEU A 197 25.36 4.50 -10.20
CA LEU A 197 25.27 3.73 -8.96
C LEU A 197 25.76 4.63 -7.83
N HIS A 198 24.95 4.80 -6.79
CA HIS A 198 25.32 4.78 -5.37
C HIS A 198 24.05 4.53 -4.56
#